data_AF-A0A922SEW7-F1
#
_entry.id   AF-A0A922SEW7-F1
#
_cell.length_a   1.000
_cell.length_b   1.000
_cell.length_c   1.000
_cell.angle_alpha   90.00
_cell.angle_beta   90.00
_cell.angle_gamma   90.00
#
_symmetry.space_group_name_H-M   'P 1'
#
loop_
_entity.id
_entity.type
_entity.pdbx_description
1 polymer ?
#
loop_
_entity_poly.entity_id
_entity_poly.type
_entity_poly.pdbx_seq_one_letter_code
_entity_poly.pdbx_strand_id
1 'polypeptide(L)'
;MKRDTVAIVVPLFVYDFDIFDNVIATMTSEKNAQVGQAREAFQMMYQISQLLCTGLDADTLSICIRLCELGVDPEVLAHVIKEIRKMGDNAAQSKPVNLHP
;
A
#
# COMPACT_ATOMS: atom_id res chain seq x y z
N MET A 1 36.44 -30.01 54.35
CA MET A 1 35.78 -30.96 53.44
C MET A 1 34.28 -30.74 53.60
N LYS A 2 33.50 -30.08 52.75
CA LYS A 2 33.60 -29.56 51.38
C LYS A 2 32.88 -28.20 51.37
N ARG A 3 33.41 -27.27 50.59
CA ARG A 3 32.76 -26.02 50.20
C ARG A 3 31.81 -26.33 49.03
N ASP A 4 30.85 -25.43 48.84
CA ASP A 4 30.12 -25.17 47.59
C ASP A 4 29.02 -26.16 47.19
N THR A 5 27.96 -25.62 46.58
CA THR A 5 26.86 -26.30 45.83
C THR A 5 25.48 -26.33 46.50
N VAL A 6 24.96 -25.18 46.97
CA VAL A 6 23.50 -24.93 46.86
C VAL A 6 23.22 -23.46 46.53
N ALA A 7 24.00 -22.90 45.60
CA ALA A 7 23.65 -21.67 44.88
C ALA A 7 22.86 -22.04 43.61
N ILE A 8 21.85 -22.90 43.72
CA ILE A 8 21.02 -23.34 42.60
C ILE A 8 19.57 -23.51 43.09
N VAL A 9 19.03 -22.45 43.68
CA VAL A 9 17.58 -22.27 43.85
C VAL A 9 17.14 -20.88 43.37
N VAL A 10 17.98 -20.21 42.57
CA VAL A 10 17.51 -19.10 41.74
C VAL A 10 17.04 -19.71 40.42
N PRO A 11 15.75 -19.57 40.06
CA PRO A 11 15.12 -20.43 39.07
C PRO A 11 15.63 -20.15 37.66
N LEU A 12 15.68 -21.22 36.87
CA LEU A 12 15.81 -21.30 35.41
C LEU A 12 14.68 -20.56 34.63
N PHE A 13 14.23 -19.38 35.07
CA PHE A 13 13.09 -18.65 34.48
C PHE A 13 13.43 -17.28 33.89
N VAL A 14 14.72 -16.99 33.61
CA VAL A 14 15.14 -15.69 33.03
C VAL A 14 15.57 -15.79 31.57
N TYR A 15 15.33 -16.92 30.90
CA TYR A 15 15.62 -17.12 29.47
C TYR A 15 14.33 -17.38 28.68
N ASP A 16 13.48 -16.35 28.44
CA ASP A 16 12.91 -16.17 27.09
C ASP A 16 12.02 -14.92 26.86
N PHE A 17 11.67 -14.09 27.85
CA PHE A 17 10.82 -12.91 27.54
C PHE A 17 11.54 -11.89 26.64
N ASP A 18 12.84 -11.65 26.89
CA ASP A 18 13.67 -10.75 26.07
C ASP A 18 13.95 -11.29 24.65
N ILE A 19 14.02 -12.61 24.47
CA ILE A 19 14.21 -13.21 23.13
C ILE A 19 12.94 -13.08 22.30
N PHE A 20 11.78 -13.30 22.91
CA PHE A 20 10.50 -13.15 22.22
C PHE A 20 10.23 -11.68 21.85
N ASP A 21 10.49 -10.74 22.76
CA ASP A 21 10.37 -9.30 22.48
C ASP A 21 11.32 -8.85 21.36
N ASN A 22 12.55 -9.38 21.29
CA ASN A 22 13.51 -9.06 20.23
C ASN A 22 13.13 -9.68 18.87
N VAL A 23 12.56 -10.90 18.86
CA VAL A 23 12.01 -11.55 17.67
C VAL A 23 10.78 -10.79 17.14
N ILE A 24 9.86 -10.39 18.03
CA ILE A 24 8.69 -9.59 17.66
C ILE A 24 9.12 -8.21 17.17
N ALA A 25 10.08 -7.56 17.83
CA ALA A 25 10.64 -6.28 17.37
C ALA A 25 11.28 -6.41 15.98
N THR A 26 12.00 -7.49 15.71
CA THR A 26 12.62 -7.76 14.40
C THR A 26 11.56 -7.96 13.31
N MET A 27 10.55 -8.82 13.55
CA MET A 27 9.47 -9.02 12.58
C MET A 27 8.63 -7.76 12.33
N THR A 28 8.41 -6.96 13.38
CA THR A 28 7.68 -5.69 13.28
C THR A 28 8.51 -4.65 12.52
N SER A 29 9.84 -4.62 12.71
CA SER A 29 10.78 -3.78 11.98
C SER A 29 10.80 -4.12 10.48
N GLU A 30 10.89 -5.41 10.13
CA GLU A 30 10.87 -5.87 8.74
C GLU A 30 9.54 -5.54 8.06
N LYS A 31 8.42 -5.80 8.73
CA LYS A 31 7.08 -5.46 8.21
C LYS A 31 6.89 -3.95 8.04
N ASN A 32 7.38 -3.15 9.00
CA ASN A 32 7.34 -1.70 8.90
C ASN A 32 8.21 -1.18 7.77
N ALA A 33 9.39 -1.78 7.54
CA ALA A 33 10.26 -1.47 6.42
C ALA A 33 9.59 -1.81 5.07
N GLN A 34 8.90 -2.94 4.97
CA GLN A 34 8.12 -3.31 3.78
C GLN A 34 6.97 -2.34 3.50
N VAL A 35 6.23 -1.95 4.55
CA VAL A 35 5.15 -0.95 4.43
C VAL A 35 5.72 0.42 4.05
N GLY A 36 6.89 0.79 4.58
CA GLY A 36 7.62 2.00 4.20
C GLY A 36 7.99 1.99 2.71
N GLN A 37 8.62 0.91 2.24
CA GLN A 37 8.98 0.73 0.84
C GLN A 37 7.77 0.78 -0.11
N ALA A 38 6.66 0.14 0.26
CA ALA A 38 5.43 0.17 -0.54
C ALA A 38 4.85 1.59 -0.65
N ARG A 39 4.90 2.37 0.44
CA ARG A 39 4.47 3.78 0.44
C ARG A 39 5.38 4.64 -0.43
N GLU A 40 6.69 4.47 -0.33
CA GLU A 40 7.66 5.18 -1.17
C GLU A 40 7.48 4.85 -2.66
N ALA A 41 7.29 3.57 -2.99
CA ALA A 41 7.01 3.13 -4.34
C ALA A 41 5.71 3.76 -4.88
N PHE A 42 4.65 3.77 -4.10
CA PHE A 42 3.40 4.43 -4.47
C PHE A 42 3.59 5.94 -4.69
N GLN A 43 4.31 6.61 -3.80
CA GLN A 43 4.61 8.04 -3.93
C GLN A 43 5.39 8.34 -5.21
N MET A 44 6.39 7.52 -5.57
CA MET A 44 7.11 7.68 -6.83
C MET A 44 6.20 7.46 -8.04
N MET A 45 5.35 6.43 -8.03
CA MET A 45 4.39 6.20 -9.12
C MET A 45 3.40 7.35 -9.27
N TYR A 46 2.94 7.93 -8.16
CA TYR A 46 2.07 9.10 -8.18
C TYR A 46 2.80 10.34 -8.72
N GLN A 47 4.06 10.56 -8.35
CA GLN A 47 4.84 11.65 -8.95
C GLN A 47 5.00 11.47 -10.46
N ILE A 48 5.24 10.25 -10.93
CA ILE A 48 5.29 9.94 -12.37
C ILE A 48 3.94 10.22 -13.05
N SER A 49 2.82 9.83 -12.44
CA SER A 49 1.48 10.05 -13.02
C SER A 49 1.15 11.55 -13.15
N GLN A 50 1.63 12.37 -12.23
CA GLN A 50 1.50 13.83 -12.27
C GLN A 50 2.41 14.46 -13.32
N LEU A 51 3.65 14.00 -13.45
CA LEU A 51 4.58 14.47 -14.48
C LEU A 51 4.07 14.18 -15.90
N LEU A 52 3.40 13.04 -16.09
CA LEU A 52 2.78 12.65 -17.35
C LEU A 52 1.39 13.26 -17.56
N CYS A 53 0.90 14.09 -16.62
CA CYS A 53 -0.40 14.74 -16.68
C CYS A 53 -1.55 13.76 -16.97
N THR A 54 -1.50 12.55 -16.40
CA THR A 54 -2.53 11.51 -16.61
C THR A 54 -3.90 11.90 -16.03
N GLY A 55 -3.92 12.87 -15.12
CA GLY A 55 -5.12 13.31 -14.41
C GLY A 55 -5.69 12.23 -13.49
N LEU A 56 -4.87 11.30 -13.02
CA LEU A 56 -5.26 10.30 -12.02
C LEU A 56 -5.00 10.85 -10.63
N ASP A 57 -6.03 10.87 -9.79
CA ASP A 57 -5.92 11.09 -8.36
C ASP A 57 -5.30 9.87 -7.66
N ALA A 58 -4.86 10.06 -6.41
CA ALA A 58 -4.19 9.00 -5.64
C ALA A 58 -5.07 7.75 -5.45
N ASP A 59 -6.38 7.93 -5.26
CA ASP A 59 -7.30 6.81 -5.07
C ASP A 59 -7.48 6.02 -6.36
N THR A 60 -7.72 6.72 -7.49
CA THR A 60 -7.80 6.06 -8.80
C THR A 60 -6.49 5.37 -9.18
N LEU A 61 -5.33 5.98 -8.92
CA LEU A 61 -4.04 5.34 -9.19
C LEU A 61 -3.86 4.06 -8.36
N SER A 62 -4.24 4.09 -7.08
CA SER A 62 -4.22 2.91 -6.20
C SER A 62 -5.07 1.76 -6.74
N ILE A 63 -6.27 2.07 -7.24
CA ILE A 63 -7.15 1.09 -7.88
C ILE A 63 -6.48 0.52 -9.15
N CYS A 64 -5.89 1.37 -9.99
CA CYS A 64 -5.20 0.91 -11.20
C CYS A 64 -4.05 -0.05 -10.88
N ILE A 65 -3.22 0.28 -9.88
CA ILE A 65 -2.14 -0.60 -9.43
C ILE A 65 -2.69 -1.94 -8.97
N ARG A 66 -3.77 -1.93 -8.18
CA ARG A 66 -4.41 -3.17 -7.69
C ARG A 66 -4.95 -4.03 -8.84
N LEU A 67 -5.54 -3.42 -9.86
CA LEU A 67 -6.02 -4.14 -11.03
C LEU A 67 -4.85 -4.76 -11.81
N CYS A 68 -3.74 -4.02 -11.98
CA CYS A 68 -2.52 -4.55 -12.58
C CYS A 68 -1.92 -5.70 -11.75
N GLU A 69 -1.92 -5.62 -10.42
CA GLU A 69 -1.48 -6.71 -9.53
C GLU A 69 -2.33 -7.98 -9.69
N LEU A 70 -3.61 -7.84 -10.06
CA LEU A 70 -4.51 -8.96 -10.36
C LEU A 70 -4.31 -9.54 -11.77
N GLY A 71 -3.38 -8.98 -12.56
CA GLY A 71 -3.07 -9.43 -13.91
C GLY A 71 -3.91 -8.77 -15.01
N VAL A 72 -4.59 -7.66 -14.72
CA VAL A 72 -5.25 -6.86 -15.76
C VAL A 72 -4.19 -6.17 -16.62
N ASP A 73 -4.36 -6.25 -17.94
CA ASP A 73 -3.48 -5.58 -18.90
C ASP A 73 -3.57 -4.05 -18.76
N PRO A 74 -2.45 -3.34 -18.50
CA PRO A 74 -2.44 -1.89 -18.37
C PRO A 74 -2.93 -1.15 -19.63
N GLU A 75 -2.74 -1.71 -20.82
CA GLU A 75 -3.19 -1.09 -22.07
C GLU A 75 -4.72 -1.12 -22.21
N VAL A 76 -5.34 -2.25 -21.84
CA VAL A 76 -6.80 -2.39 -21.80
C VAL A 76 -7.39 -1.52 -20.71
N LEU A 77 -6.77 -1.50 -19.53
CA LEU A 77 -7.20 -0.66 -18.41
C LEU A 77 -7.19 0.83 -18.78
N ALA A 78 -6.14 1.29 -19.49
CA ALA A 78 -6.06 2.65 -19.98
C ALA A 78 -7.18 2.99 -20.98
N HIS A 79 -7.55 2.07 -21.86
CA HIS A 79 -8.69 2.25 -22.76
C HIS A 79 -10.00 2.39 -21.99
N VAL A 80 -10.27 1.50 -21.03
CA VAL A 80 -11.49 1.54 -20.21
C VAL A 80 -11.60 2.86 -19.44
N ILE A 81 -10.51 3.32 -18.80
CA ILE A 81 -10.50 4.60 -18.07
C ILE A 81 -10.81 5.78 -18.99
N LYS A 82 -10.24 5.80 -20.20
CA LYS A 82 -10.51 6.85 -21.20
C LYS A 82 -11.98 6.86 -21.61
N GLU A 83 -12.56 5.70 -21.88
CA GLU A 83 -13.96 5.60 -22.29
C GLU A 83 -14.92 6.02 -21.18
N ILE A 84 -14.67 5.61 -19.93
CA ILE A 84 -15.48 6.03 -18.76
C ILE A 84 -15.45 7.56 -18.60
N ARG A 85 -14.27 8.18 -18.73
CA ARG A 85 -14.14 9.66 -18.65
C ARG A 85 -14.93 10.37 -19.74
N LYS A 86 -14.80 9.89 -20.99
CA LYS A 86 -15.60 10.43 -22.11
C LYS A 86 -17.10 10.32 -21.86
N MET A 87 -17.58 9.20 -21.32
CA MET A 87 -19.01 9.02 -21.01
C MET A 87 -19.49 10.00 -19.94
N GLY A 88 -18.67 10.25 -18.91
CA GLY A 88 -18.96 11.25 -17.87
C GLY A 88 -19.07 12.67 -18.45
N ASP A 89 -18.15 13.05 -19.33
CA ASP A 89 -18.16 14.36 -19.99
C ASP A 89 -19.38 14.52 -20.93
N ASN A 90 -19.72 13.47 -21.70
CA ASN A 90 -20.88 13.46 -22.58
C ASN A 90 -22.21 13.55 -21.80
N ALA A 91 -22.30 12.90 -20.63
CA ALA A 91 -23.47 12.98 -19.76
C ALA A 91 -23.70 14.39 -19.21
N ALA A 92 -22.63 15.18 -19.01
CA ALA A 92 -22.74 16.58 -18.59
C ALA A 92 -23.19 17.53 -19.71
N GLN A 93 -23.08 17.13 -20.99
CA GLN A 93 -23.45 17.94 -22.16
C GLN A 93 -24.91 17.81 -22.62
N SER A 94 -25.71 16.90 -22.05
CA SER A 94 -27.15 16.81 -22.34
C SER A 94 -27.99 17.87 -21.60
N LYS A 95 -27.52 19.13 -21.57
CA LYS A 95 -28.33 20.27 -21.14
C LYS A 95 -29.32 20.57 -22.27
N PRO A 96 -30.65 20.66 -22.02
CA PRO A 96 -31.62 20.88 -23.08
C PRO A 96 -31.28 22.20 -23.77
N VAL A 97 -31.07 22.13 -25.09
CA VAL A 97 -31.13 23.31 -25.96
C VAL A 97 -32.53 23.87 -25.76
N ASN A 98 -32.64 24.90 -24.93
CA ASN A 98 -33.82 25.75 -24.93
C ASN A 98 -33.80 26.48 -26.28
N LEU A 99 -34.41 25.86 -27.29
CA LEU A 99 -34.93 26.58 -28.43
C LEU A 99 -36.11 27.41 -27.91
N HIS A 100 -35.87 28.69 -27.66
CA HIS A 100 -36.96 29.64 -27.68
C HIS A 100 -37.03 30.24 -29.11
N PRO A 101 -38.22 30.31 -29.73
CA PRO A 101 -38.41 30.99 -31.01
C PRO A 101 -38.10 32.49 -30.92
#